data_AF-A0A2E7Q6W5-F1
#
_entry.id   AF-A0A2E7Q6W5-F1
#
_cell.length_a   1.000
_cell.length_b   1.000
_cell.length_c   1.000
_cell.angle_alpha   90.00
_cell.angle_beta   90.00
_cell.angle_gamma   90.00
#
_symmetry.space_group_name_H-M   'P 1'
#
loop_
_entity.id
_entity.type
_entity.pdbx_description
1 polymer ?
#
loop_
_entity_poly.entity_id
_entity_poly.type
_entity_poly.pdbx_seq_one_letter_code
_entity_poly.pdbx_strand_id
1 'polypeptide(L)'
;MFNTTRLKARKARFLNRWHAWRATRTRAEVTGFVSSPEPRTIGSFARGRQLMAGNYLFAGTLVEGAEGTPWQVKPPDAAFSAELHGFAWLDDLAAVGDTTARATAQKWLWAWVDTYGRGRGPGWTPDLTGRRLIRWINHAIFVLRGQEKEQSRAFYRSLVQQTQFLARRWHGAAPGLPRFEALTGLIYAGLTLEGQEDLAEPAIRALARECTVQIDKNGGLPTRNPEELLAVFTLLTWAAAALA
;
A
#
# COMPACT_ATOMS: atom_id res chain seq x y z
N MET A 1 -15.18 -29.06 17.86
CA MET A 1 -13.82 -28.79 17.34
C MET A 1 -13.61 -27.28 17.28
N PHE A 2 -12.82 -26.70 18.18
CA PHE A 2 -12.53 -25.26 18.16
C PHE A 2 -11.75 -24.93 16.87
N ASN A 3 -12.29 -24.02 16.05
CA ASN A 3 -11.68 -23.67 14.77
C ASN A 3 -10.50 -22.70 15.01
N THR A 4 -9.34 -23.27 15.30
CA THR A 4 -8.07 -22.58 15.60
C THR A 4 -7.70 -21.53 14.55
N THR A 5 -8.04 -21.77 13.28
CA THR A 5 -7.81 -20.84 12.16
C THR A 5 -8.63 -19.55 12.31
N ARG A 6 -9.90 -19.66 12.69
CA ARG A 6 -10.79 -18.50 12.90
C ARG A 6 -10.33 -17.64 14.08
N LEU A 7 -9.82 -18.29 15.14
CA LEU A 7 -9.26 -17.61 16.31
C LEU A 7 -7.97 -16.85 15.96
N LYS A 8 -7.06 -17.48 15.21
CA LYS A 8 -5.82 -16.84 14.71
C LYS A 8 -6.14 -15.62 13.84
N ALA A 9 -7.08 -15.75 12.90
CA ALA A 9 -7.52 -14.63 12.05
C ALA A 9 -8.19 -13.50 12.84
N ARG A 10 -8.97 -13.81 13.89
CA ARG A 10 -9.56 -12.78 14.77
C ARG A 10 -8.48 -12.06 15.60
N LYS A 11 -7.51 -12.80 16.13
CA LYS A 11 -6.35 -12.24 16.84
C LYS A 11 -5.54 -11.32 15.93
N ALA A 12 -5.24 -11.74 14.71
CA ALA A 12 -4.51 -10.94 13.74
C ALA A 12 -5.23 -9.61 13.43
N ARG A 13 -6.54 -9.66 13.16
CA ARG A 13 -7.37 -8.46 12.94
C ARG A 13 -7.38 -7.52 14.14
N PHE A 14 -7.52 -8.06 15.35
CA PHE A 14 -7.46 -7.27 16.57
C PHE A 14 -6.12 -6.55 16.73
N LEU A 15 -5.01 -7.28 16.59
CA LEU A 15 -3.67 -6.72 16.68
C LEU A 15 -3.42 -5.66 15.61
N ASN A 16 -3.87 -5.90 14.37
CA ASN A 16 -3.77 -4.91 13.31
C ASN A 16 -4.50 -3.62 13.68
N ARG A 17 -5.76 -3.71 14.13
CA ARG A 17 -6.53 -2.52 14.55
C ARG A 17 -5.87 -1.77 15.71
N TRP A 18 -5.37 -2.50 16.71
CA TRP A 18 -4.71 -1.89 17.86
C TRP A 18 -3.42 -1.16 17.46
N HIS A 19 -2.56 -1.82 16.67
CA HIS A 19 -1.31 -1.21 16.22
C HIS A 19 -1.53 -0.08 15.22
N ALA A 20 -2.55 -0.16 14.36
CA ALA A 20 -2.90 0.91 13.44
C ALA A 20 -3.32 2.16 14.20
N TRP A 21 -4.24 2.02 15.15
CA TRP A 21 -4.63 3.11 16.05
C TRP A 21 -3.46 3.65 16.88
N ARG A 22 -2.58 2.76 17.38
CA ARG A 22 -1.39 3.20 18.12
C ARG A 22 -0.44 4.01 17.23
N ALA A 23 -0.28 3.62 15.97
CA ALA A 23 0.60 4.31 15.03
C ALA A 23 0.13 5.74 14.75
N THR A 24 -1.18 6.03 14.83
CA THR A 24 -1.69 7.41 14.69
C THR A 24 -1.30 8.34 15.83
N ARG A 25 -0.74 7.79 16.92
CA ARG A 25 -0.22 8.54 18.07
C ARG A 25 1.31 8.65 18.09
N THR A 26 1.96 8.27 17.00
CA THR A 26 3.40 8.45 16.85
C THR A 26 3.76 9.92 16.95
N ARG A 27 4.91 10.20 17.58
CA ARG A 27 5.55 11.53 17.60
C ARG A 27 6.61 11.68 16.51
N ALA A 28 6.89 10.61 15.76
CA ALA A 28 7.74 10.71 14.58
C ALA A 28 7.07 11.65 13.58
N GLU A 29 7.81 12.66 13.14
CA GLU A 29 7.40 13.59 12.12
C GLU A 29 8.39 13.50 10.97
N VAL A 30 7.85 13.59 9.76
CA VAL A 30 8.64 13.58 8.53
C VAL A 30 8.23 14.81 7.75
N THR A 31 9.22 15.58 7.35
CA THR A 31 9.03 16.86 6.64
C THR A 31 9.23 16.76 5.14
N GLY A 32 9.86 15.69 4.66
CA GLY A 32 10.07 15.46 3.25
C GLY A 32 10.62 14.07 2.91
N PHE A 33 10.98 13.90 1.65
CA PHE A 33 11.67 12.73 1.16
C PHE A 33 13.19 12.99 1.11
N VAL A 34 14.00 12.01 1.54
CA VAL A 34 15.46 12.04 1.36
C VAL A 34 15.86 11.73 -0.08
N SER A 35 15.01 10.98 -0.78
CA SER A 35 15.14 10.66 -2.21
C SER A 35 13.74 10.54 -2.81
N SER A 36 13.55 11.03 -4.04
CA SER A 36 12.30 10.82 -4.76
C SER A 36 12.45 9.60 -5.66
N PRO A 37 11.88 8.43 -5.31
CA PRO A 37 11.90 7.31 -6.22
C PRO A 37 11.01 7.62 -7.41
N GLU A 38 11.52 7.38 -8.62
CA GLU A 38 10.69 7.47 -9.82
C GLU A 38 9.58 6.42 -9.77
N PRO A 39 8.34 6.75 -10.17
CA PRO A 39 7.27 5.77 -10.26
C PRO A 39 7.65 4.68 -11.26
N ARG A 40 7.98 3.49 -10.73
CA ARG A 40 8.35 2.30 -11.52
C ARG A 40 7.16 1.48 -11.98
N THR A 41 5.97 1.97 -11.67
CA THR A 41 4.71 1.28 -11.90
C THR A 41 4.04 1.88 -13.11
N ILE A 42 3.61 1.01 -14.03
CA ILE A 42 2.93 1.42 -15.25
C ILE A 42 1.43 1.21 -15.03
N GLY A 43 0.69 2.31 -15.04
CA GLY A 43 -0.77 2.26 -15.04
C GLY A 43 -1.34 2.10 -16.44
N SER A 44 -2.63 1.77 -16.51
CA SER A 44 -3.40 1.71 -17.75
C SER A 44 -4.22 2.98 -17.93
N PHE A 45 -3.96 3.69 -19.04
CA PHE A 45 -4.74 4.85 -19.47
C PHE A 45 -6.24 4.54 -19.57
N ALA A 46 -6.59 3.39 -20.15
CA ALA A 46 -7.98 2.96 -20.32
C ALA A 46 -8.68 2.74 -18.97
N ARG A 47 -8.01 2.07 -18.01
CA ARG A 47 -8.55 1.89 -16.65
C ARG A 47 -8.69 3.23 -15.94
N GLY A 48 -7.72 4.14 -16.08
CA GLY A 48 -7.80 5.48 -15.51
C GLY A 48 -9.03 6.25 -16.00
N ARG A 49 -9.34 6.19 -17.30
CA ARG A 49 -10.55 6.78 -17.88
C ARG A 49 -11.84 6.14 -17.35
N GLN A 50 -11.86 4.82 -17.18
CA GLN A 50 -13.00 4.11 -16.57
C GLN A 50 -13.24 4.56 -15.13
N LEU A 51 -12.18 4.61 -14.31
CA LEU A 51 -12.24 5.08 -12.93
C LEU A 51 -12.77 6.50 -12.82
N MET A 52 -12.31 7.40 -13.70
CA MET A 52 -12.79 8.79 -13.78
C MET A 52 -14.27 8.89 -14.19
N ALA A 53 -14.77 7.92 -14.96
CA ALA A 53 -16.17 7.83 -15.33
C ALA A 53 -17.06 7.18 -14.26
N GLY A 54 -16.52 6.85 -13.08
CA GLY A 54 -17.26 6.20 -11.99
C GLY A 54 -17.35 4.68 -12.11
N ASN A 55 -16.63 4.06 -13.04
CA ASN A 55 -16.60 2.63 -13.24
C ASN A 55 -15.44 2.00 -12.45
N TYR A 56 -15.76 1.38 -11.31
CA TYR A 56 -14.77 0.80 -10.40
C TYR A 56 -14.63 -0.70 -10.67
N LEU A 57 -13.69 -1.07 -11.54
CA LEU A 57 -13.33 -2.47 -11.78
C LEU A 57 -12.15 -2.88 -10.89
N PHE A 58 -12.45 -3.60 -9.81
CA PHE A 58 -11.46 -4.13 -8.87
C PHE A 58 -11.70 -5.62 -8.62
N ALA A 59 -10.63 -6.40 -8.64
CA ALA A 59 -10.60 -7.84 -8.42
C ALA A 59 -11.56 -8.61 -9.34
N GLY A 60 -11.74 -8.13 -10.57
CA GLY A 60 -12.68 -8.68 -11.55
C GLY A 60 -14.15 -8.28 -11.35
N THR A 61 -14.46 -7.52 -10.30
CA THR A 61 -15.81 -7.06 -10.00
C THR A 61 -15.98 -5.59 -10.37
N LEU A 62 -16.95 -5.30 -11.25
CA LEU A 62 -17.33 -3.95 -11.64
C LEU A 62 -18.41 -3.42 -10.70
N VAL A 63 -18.19 -2.23 -10.14
CA VAL A 63 -19.23 -1.46 -9.46
C VAL A 63 -19.30 -0.08 -10.08
N GLU A 64 -20.51 0.31 -10.48
CA GLU A 64 -20.81 1.66 -10.96
C GLU A 64 -21.08 2.55 -9.74
N GLY A 65 -20.22 3.55 -9.55
CA GLY A 65 -20.41 4.59 -8.54
C GLY A 65 -21.18 5.76 -9.12
N ALA A 66 -22.22 6.22 -8.42
CA ALA A 66 -22.75 7.57 -8.62
C ALA A 66 -21.66 8.62 -8.29
N GLU A 67 -21.88 9.89 -8.66
CA GLU A 67 -20.96 11.00 -8.40
C GLU A 67 -20.38 10.95 -6.97
N GLY A 68 -19.06 10.76 -6.83
CA GLY A 68 -18.51 10.51 -5.50
C GLY A 68 -17.05 10.05 -5.46
N THR A 69 -16.73 9.27 -4.42
CA THR A 69 -15.47 8.57 -4.25
C THR A 69 -15.74 7.07 -4.08
N PRO A 70 -14.82 6.17 -4.47
CA PRO A 70 -15.01 4.72 -4.33
C PRO A 70 -15.15 4.27 -2.87
N TRP A 71 -14.76 5.10 -1.90
CA TRP A 71 -14.92 4.82 -0.47
C TRP A 71 -16.36 4.87 0.01
N GLN A 72 -17.26 5.49 -0.75
CA GLN A 72 -18.70 5.57 -0.44
C GLN A 72 -19.47 4.34 -0.96
N VAL A 73 -18.85 3.57 -1.86
CA VAL A 73 -19.43 2.35 -2.41
C VAL A 73 -19.29 1.22 -1.40
N LYS A 74 -20.37 0.47 -1.17
CA LYS A 74 -20.31 -0.76 -0.37
C LYS A 74 -19.55 -1.83 -1.18
N PRO A 75 -18.39 -2.33 -0.71
CA PRO A 75 -17.67 -3.36 -1.43
C PRO A 75 -18.51 -4.64 -1.55
N PRO A 76 -18.58 -5.26 -2.74
CA PRO A 76 -19.33 -6.50 -2.95
C PRO A 76 -18.68 -7.68 -2.21
N ASP A 77 -17.35 -7.68 -2.14
CA ASP A 77 -16.57 -8.71 -1.47
C ASP A 77 -15.27 -8.15 -0.86
N ALA A 78 -14.50 -9.04 -0.22
CA ALA A 78 -13.24 -8.67 0.43
C ALA A 78 -12.11 -8.39 -0.56
N ALA A 79 -12.12 -8.99 -1.76
CA ALA A 79 -11.08 -8.82 -2.75
C ALA A 79 -11.16 -7.44 -3.41
N PHE A 80 -12.38 -7.00 -3.75
CA PHE A 80 -12.67 -5.63 -4.19
C PHE A 80 -12.19 -4.62 -3.15
N SER A 81 -12.55 -4.83 -1.88
CA SER A 81 -12.13 -3.95 -0.77
C SER A 81 -10.61 -3.90 -0.62
N ALA A 82 -9.94 -5.04 -0.76
CA ALA A 82 -8.48 -5.15 -0.67
C ALA A 82 -7.79 -4.39 -1.82
N GLU A 83 -8.21 -4.58 -3.07
CA GLU A 83 -7.61 -3.88 -4.21
C GLU A 83 -7.82 -2.36 -4.14
N LEU A 84 -9.03 -1.93 -3.74
CA LEU A 84 -9.31 -0.51 -3.51
C LEU A 84 -8.39 0.09 -2.43
N HIS A 85 -8.20 -0.60 -1.30
CA HIS A 85 -7.32 -0.16 -0.22
C HIS A 85 -5.82 -0.30 -0.50
N GLY A 86 -5.44 -1.05 -1.54
CA GLY A 86 -4.06 -1.24 -2.00
C GLY A 86 -3.55 -0.10 -2.89
N PHE A 87 -4.41 0.79 -3.37
CA PHE A 87 -4.05 1.98 -4.16
C PHE A 87 -3.39 1.68 -5.52
N ALA A 88 -3.54 0.48 -6.07
CA ALA A 88 -3.04 0.16 -7.42
C ALA A 88 -3.64 1.08 -8.50
N TRP A 89 -4.91 1.49 -8.31
CA TRP A 89 -5.61 2.45 -9.18
C TRP A 89 -4.92 3.82 -9.31
N LEU A 90 -4.01 4.16 -8.39
CA LEU A 90 -3.26 5.41 -8.47
C LEU A 90 -2.30 5.41 -9.68
N ASP A 91 -1.77 4.23 -10.03
CA ASP A 91 -0.97 4.07 -11.26
C ASP A 91 -1.81 4.42 -12.49
N ASP A 92 -3.04 3.92 -12.55
CA ASP A 92 -3.95 4.12 -13.69
C ASP A 92 -4.34 5.59 -13.86
N LEU A 93 -4.61 6.31 -12.75
CA LEU A 93 -4.89 7.75 -12.80
C LEU A 93 -3.64 8.57 -13.18
N ALA A 94 -2.47 8.18 -12.68
CA ALA A 94 -1.21 8.81 -13.06
C ALA A 94 -0.88 8.61 -14.55
N ALA A 95 -1.24 7.45 -15.12
CA ALA A 95 -1.09 7.16 -16.55
C ALA A 95 -1.98 8.03 -17.46
N VAL A 96 -3.14 8.51 -16.96
CA VAL A 96 -3.94 9.52 -17.66
C VAL A 96 -3.29 10.90 -17.57
N GLY A 97 -2.78 11.26 -16.39
CA GLY A 97 -1.84 12.38 -16.20
C GLY A 97 -2.40 13.80 -16.34
N ASP A 98 -3.65 13.97 -16.79
CA ASP A 98 -4.28 15.28 -16.92
C ASP A 98 -4.69 15.89 -15.56
N THR A 99 -5.11 17.16 -15.58
CA THR A 99 -5.51 17.89 -14.36
C THR A 99 -6.73 17.25 -13.68
N THR A 100 -7.66 16.68 -14.45
CA THR A 100 -8.86 16.02 -13.93
C THR A 100 -8.52 14.69 -13.25
N ALA A 101 -7.66 13.88 -13.87
CA ALA A 101 -7.16 12.63 -13.31
C ALA A 101 -6.40 12.87 -11.99
N ARG A 102 -5.56 13.92 -11.96
CA ARG A 102 -4.88 14.35 -10.74
C ARG A 102 -5.86 14.79 -9.65
N ALA A 103 -6.86 15.60 -9.99
CA ALA A 103 -7.89 16.03 -9.04
C ALA A 103 -8.69 14.84 -8.49
N THR A 104 -9.02 13.85 -9.32
CA THR A 104 -9.66 12.60 -8.91
C THR A 104 -8.77 11.80 -7.94
N ALA A 105 -7.49 11.62 -8.27
CA ALA A 105 -6.54 10.92 -7.41
C ALA A 105 -6.39 11.60 -6.04
N GLN A 106 -6.25 12.94 -6.02
CA GLN A 106 -6.19 13.75 -4.81
C GLN A 106 -7.47 13.61 -3.98
N LYS A 107 -8.65 13.76 -4.60
CA LYS A 107 -9.96 13.60 -3.95
C LYS A 107 -10.06 12.23 -3.27
N TRP A 108 -9.69 11.16 -3.96
CA TRP A 108 -9.78 9.80 -3.42
C TRP A 108 -8.75 9.57 -2.31
N LEU A 109 -7.51 10.05 -2.47
CA LEU A 109 -6.49 9.95 -1.44
C LEU A 109 -6.93 10.63 -0.14
N TRP A 110 -7.40 11.88 -0.23
CA TRP A 110 -7.82 12.63 0.96
C TRP A 110 -9.06 12.03 1.62
N ALA A 111 -10.04 11.58 0.83
CA ALA A 111 -11.19 10.86 1.37
C ALA A 111 -10.77 9.58 2.13
N TRP A 112 -9.71 8.90 1.69
CA TRP A 112 -9.14 7.77 2.44
C TRP A 112 -8.49 8.21 3.75
N VAL A 113 -7.70 9.29 3.74
CA VAL A 113 -7.07 9.85 4.95
C VAL A 113 -8.14 10.21 5.98
N ASP A 114 -9.20 10.90 5.56
CA ASP A 114 -10.28 11.35 6.43
C ASP A 114 -11.06 10.17 7.04
N THR A 115 -11.35 9.17 6.21
CA THR A 115 -12.18 8.01 6.62
C THR A 115 -11.40 6.99 7.43
N TYR A 116 -10.16 6.68 7.03
CA TYR A 116 -9.40 5.53 7.53
C TYR A 116 -8.06 5.90 8.17
N GLY A 117 -7.54 7.12 7.96
CA GLY A 117 -6.23 7.55 8.45
C GLY A 117 -6.07 7.47 9.97
N ARG A 118 -7.17 7.46 10.72
CA ARG A 118 -7.19 7.24 12.18
C ARG A 118 -7.01 5.77 12.62
N GLY A 119 -6.45 4.91 11.77
CA GLY A 119 -6.19 3.50 12.09
C GLY A 119 -7.44 2.63 12.12
N ARG A 120 -8.47 2.98 11.33
CA ARG A 120 -9.78 2.31 11.31
C ARG A 120 -10.07 1.70 9.94
N GLY A 121 -10.99 0.73 9.91
CA GLY A 121 -11.46 0.10 8.67
C GLY A 121 -10.59 -1.07 8.18
N PRO A 122 -10.95 -1.67 7.03
CA PRO A 122 -10.32 -2.89 6.54
C PRO A 122 -8.95 -2.66 5.86
N GLY A 123 -8.62 -1.43 5.46
CA GLY A 123 -7.36 -1.10 4.79
C GLY A 123 -6.07 -1.15 5.63
N TRP A 124 -6.17 -1.43 6.94
CA TRP A 124 -5.03 -1.55 7.86
C TRP A 124 -4.60 -3.01 8.05
N THR A 125 -4.17 -3.64 6.96
CA THR A 125 -3.43 -4.91 6.98
C THR A 125 -1.99 -4.67 6.51
N PRO A 126 -1.02 -5.50 6.93
CA PRO A 126 0.39 -5.28 6.59
C PRO A 126 0.63 -5.25 5.07
N ASP A 127 0.04 -6.19 4.34
CA ASP A 127 0.12 -6.32 2.89
C ASP A 127 -0.45 -5.08 2.17
N LEU A 128 -1.70 -4.69 2.47
CA LEU A 128 -2.32 -3.50 1.87
C LEU A 128 -1.58 -2.22 2.22
N THR A 129 -1.03 -2.12 3.43
CA THR A 129 -0.26 -0.95 3.85
C THR A 129 1.08 -0.89 3.12
N GLY A 130 1.74 -2.03 2.91
CA GLY A 130 2.94 -2.12 2.08
C GLY A 130 2.69 -1.66 0.65
N ARG A 131 1.66 -2.21 -0.02
CA ARG A 131 1.24 -1.80 -1.37
C ARG A 131 0.99 -0.29 -1.44
N ARG A 132 0.19 0.23 -0.50
CA ARG A 132 -0.22 1.63 -0.48
C ARG A 132 0.96 2.58 -0.23
N LEU A 133 1.88 2.24 0.67
CA LEU A 133 3.11 3.02 0.90
C LEU A 133 3.92 3.15 -0.39
N ILE A 134 4.17 2.04 -1.10
CA ILE A 134 4.92 2.07 -2.37
C ILE A 134 4.25 3.03 -3.36
N ARG A 135 2.92 2.92 -3.53
CA ARG A 135 2.17 3.77 -4.46
C ARG A 135 2.16 5.23 -4.09
N TRP A 136 1.97 5.55 -2.80
CA TRP A 136 1.97 6.94 -2.34
C TRP A 136 3.34 7.58 -2.49
N ILE A 137 4.41 6.86 -2.16
CA ILE A 137 5.78 7.34 -2.30
C ILE A 137 6.10 7.58 -3.78
N ASN A 138 5.85 6.59 -4.64
CA ASN A 138 6.10 6.69 -6.09
C ASN A 138 5.33 7.82 -6.77
N HIS A 139 4.09 8.07 -6.34
CA HIS A 139 3.23 9.10 -6.94
C HIS A 139 3.15 10.39 -6.11
N ALA A 140 4.09 10.60 -5.18
CA ALA A 140 4.06 11.75 -4.28
C ALA A 140 4.03 13.09 -5.04
N ILE A 141 4.87 13.26 -6.07
CA ILE A 141 4.89 14.47 -6.91
C ILE A 141 3.53 14.66 -7.60
N PHE A 142 2.94 13.59 -8.14
CA PHE A 142 1.65 13.66 -8.81
C PHE A 142 0.52 14.11 -7.87
N VAL A 143 0.44 13.53 -6.66
CA VAL A 143 -0.64 13.84 -5.70
C VAL A 143 -0.41 15.12 -4.92
N LEU A 144 0.84 15.54 -4.68
CA LEU A 144 1.15 16.78 -3.95
C LEU A 144 1.17 18.02 -4.85
N ARG A 145 1.16 17.87 -6.17
CA ARG A 145 1.16 19.01 -7.09
C ARG A 145 -0.06 19.91 -6.86
N GLY A 146 0.21 21.17 -6.53
CA GLY A 146 -0.80 22.19 -6.25
C GLY A 146 -1.49 22.05 -4.89
N GLN A 147 -0.95 21.24 -3.97
CA GLN A 147 -1.44 21.13 -2.60
C GLN A 147 -0.76 22.16 -1.71
N GLU A 148 -1.52 22.73 -0.77
CA GLU A 148 -0.98 23.65 0.23
C GLU A 148 -0.09 22.90 1.25
N LYS A 149 0.63 23.69 2.07
CA LYS A 149 1.59 23.17 3.05
C LYS A 149 0.92 22.26 4.10
N GLU A 150 -0.29 22.58 4.52
CA GLU A 150 -1.05 21.85 5.53
C GLU A 150 -1.45 20.46 5.02
N GLN A 151 -1.95 20.37 3.79
CA GLN A 151 -2.25 19.11 3.11
C GLN A 151 -0.98 18.28 2.96
N SER A 152 0.12 18.89 2.48
CA SER A 152 1.40 18.19 2.34
C SER A 152 1.88 17.59 3.68
N ARG A 153 1.77 18.35 4.78
CA ARG A 153 2.07 17.84 6.13
C ARG A 153 1.15 16.70 6.54
N ALA A 154 -0.14 16.75 6.21
CA ALA A 154 -1.08 15.67 6.49
C ALA A 154 -0.75 14.39 5.71
N PHE A 155 -0.31 14.51 4.45
CA PHE A 155 0.19 13.39 3.65
C PHE A 155 1.41 12.72 4.29
N TYR A 156 2.45 13.49 4.63
CA TYR A 156 3.65 12.94 5.28
C TYR A 156 3.32 12.31 6.63
N ARG A 157 2.46 12.95 7.45
CA ARG A 157 1.98 12.36 8.71
C ARG A 157 1.32 11.00 8.47
N SER A 158 0.49 10.88 7.44
CA SER A 158 -0.16 9.60 7.10
C SER A 158 0.85 8.54 6.66
N LEU A 159 1.86 8.90 5.86
CA LEU A 159 2.95 8.00 5.48
C LEU A 159 3.67 7.45 6.72
N VAL A 160 4.05 8.33 7.66
CA VAL A 160 4.72 7.92 8.91
C VAL A 160 3.87 6.97 9.73
N GLN A 161 2.57 7.27 9.88
CA GLN A 161 1.66 6.39 10.62
C GLN A 161 1.58 5.00 9.98
N GLN A 162 1.55 4.93 8.65
CA GLN A 162 1.56 3.68 7.91
C GLN A 162 2.87 2.91 8.08
N THR A 163 4.01 3.59 7.97
CA THR A 163 5.35 3.03 8.19
C THR A 163 5.50 2.46 9.60
N GLN A 164 5.06 3.22 10.62
CA GLN A 164 5.13 2.84 12.03
C GLN A 164 4.20 1.68 12.39
N PHE A 165 3.06 1.56 11.70
CA PHE A 165 2.22 0.37 11.77
C PHE A 165 2.95 -0.84 11.17
N LEU A 166 3.50 -0.69 9.97
CA LEU A 166 4.12 -1.77 9.21
C LEU A 166 5.36 -2.32 9.91
N ALA A 167 6.21 -1.45 10.45
CA ALA A 167 7.37 -1.81 11.28
C ALA A 167 7.01 -2.77 12.44
N ARG A 168 5.80 -2.64 13.00
CA ARG A 168 5.31 -3.50 14.10
C ARG A 168 4.53 -4.72 13.63
N ARG A 169 3.98 -4.70 12.42
CA ARG A 169 2.94 -5.65 11.98
C ARG A 169 3.28 -6.47 10.75
N TRP A 170 4.39 -6.22 10.06
CA TRP A 170 4.79 -7.00 8.89
C TRP A 170 4.86 -8.52 9.17
N HIS A 171 5.31 -8.93 10.36
CA HIS A 171 5.30 -10.34 10.79
C HIS A 171 3.91 -10.99 10.82
N GLY A 172 2.87 -10.16 10.97
CA GLY A 172 1.48 -10.61 10.96
C GLY A 172 0.92 -10.88 9.57
N ALA A 173 1.65 -10.53 8.51
CA ALA A 173 1.31 -10.90 7.15
C ALA A 173 1.43 -12.42 6.96
N ALA A 174 0.54 -12.99 6.16
CA ALA A 174 0.68 -14.38 5.73
C ALA A 174 2.02 -14.57 4.99
N PRO A 175 2.69 -15.73 5.13
CA PRO A 175 3.86 -16.04 4.31
C PRO A 175 3.57 -15.94 2.81
N GLY A 176 4.58 -15.69 2.00
CA GLY A 176 4.43 -15.47 0.55
C GLY A 176 4.11 -14.02 0.21
N LEU A 177 3.40 -13.78 -0.90
CA LEU A 177 3.19 -12.43 -1.47
C LEU A 177 2.77 -11.35 -0.45
N PRO A 178 1.82 -11.59 0.48
CA PRO A 178 1.43 -10.57 1.47
C PRO A 178 2.58 -10.05 2.33
N ARG A 179 3.56 -10.91 2.66
CA ARG A 179 4.72 -10.50 3.46
C ARG A 179 5.79 -9.83 2.60
N PHE A 180 5.97 -10.25 1.35
CA PHE A 180 6.82 -9.52 0.39
C PHE A 180 6.34 -8.08 0.23
N GLU A 181 5.04 -7.87 0.03
CA GLU A 181 4.44 -6.53 -0.11
C GLU A 181 4.66 -5.67 1.14
N ALA A 182 4.42 -6.25 2.32
CA ALA A 182 4.64 -5.57 3.59
C ALA A 182 6.13 -5.18 3.78
N LEU A 183 7.06 -6.06 3.45
CA LEU A 183 8.48 -5.81 3.64
C LEU A 183 9.03 -4.83 2.60
N THR A 184 8.67 -4.97 1.33
CA THR A 184 9.08 -4.03 0.28
C THR A 184 8.55 -2.62 0.56
N GLY A 185 7.29 -2.48 1.01
CA GLY A 185 6.77 -1.17 1.40
C GLY A 185 7.49 -0.55 2.59
N LEU A 186 7.91 -1.35 3.57
CA LEU A 186 8.71 -0.89 4.71
C LEU A 186 10.12 -0.47 4.30
N ILE A 187 10.75 -1.20 3.37
CA ILE A 187 12.05 -0.84 2.80
C ILE A 187 11.96 0.50 2.06
N TYR A 188 10.98 0.66 1.17
CA TYR A 188 10.74 1.92 0.46
C TYR A 188 10.55 3.08 1.44
N ALA A 189 9.72 2.91 2.45
CA ALA A 189 9.51 3.94 3.46
C ALA A 189 10.80 4.28 4.23
N GLY A 190 11.58 3.28 4.63
CA GLY A 190 12.84 3.50 5.35
C GLY A 190 13.91 4.19 4.50
N LEU A 191 13.95 3.93 3.20
CA LEU A 191 14.95 4.53 2.29
C LEU A 191 14.56 5.93 1.77
N THR A 192 13.28 6.29 1.83
CA THR A 192 12.76 7.51 1.18
C THR A 192 12.24 8.54 2.17
N LEU A 193 11.76 8.15 3.35
CA LEU A 193 11.24 9.08 4.35
C LEU A 193 12.35 9.51 5.31
N GLU A 194 12.57 10.81 5.40
CA GLU A 194 13.52 11.43 6.34
C GLU A 194 13.25 10.96 7.78
N GLY A 195 14.27 10.51 8.49
CA GLY A 195 14.16 10.08 9.89
C GLY A 195 13.52 8.69 10.08
N GLN A 196 13.35 7.89 9.03
CA GLN A 196 12.88 6.49 9.10
C GLN A 196 13.93 5.46 8.65
N GLU A 197 15.18 5.88 8.47
CA GLU A 197 16.28 5.12 7.86
C GLU A 197 16.60 3.82 8.62
N ASP A 198 16.53 3.86 9.96
CA ASP A 198 16.77 2.72 10.85
C ASP A 198 15.81 1.53 10.60
N LEU A 199 14.70 1.74 9.88
CA LEU A 199 13.75 0.69 9.54
C LEU A 199 14.17 -0.11 8.30
N ALA A 200 15.03 0.42 7.44
CA ALA A 200 15.40 -0.20 6.17
C ALA A 200 16.18 -1.50 6.38
N GLU A 201 17.29 -1.45 7.13
CA GLU A 201 18.19 -2.61 7.29
C GLU A 201 17.51 -3.83 7.94
N PRO A 202 16.72 -3.70 9.02
CA PRO A 202 15.93 -4.82 9.55
C PRO A 202 14.93 -5.40 8.54
N ALA A 203 14.29 -4.54 7.73
CA ALA A 203 13.32 -4.96 6.72
C ALA A 203 14.00 -5.69 5.55
N ILE A 204 15.17 -5.25 5.10
CA ILE A 204 15.99 -5.93 4.08
C ILE A 204 16.37 -7.33 4.55
N ARG A 205 16.89 -7.46 5.79
CA ARG A 205 17.22 -8.78 6.37
C ARG A 205 15.99 -9.68 6.47
N ALA A 206 14.83 -9.13 6.79
CA ALA A 206 13.59 -9.88 6.82
C ALA A 206 13.13 -10.33 5.43
N LEU A 207 13.25 -9.47 4.42
CA LEU A 207 12.92 -9.79 3.04
C LEU A 207 13.83 -10.90 2.50
N ALA A 208 15.15 -10.79 2.75
CA ALA A 208 16.12 -11.81 2.39
C ALA A 208 15.77 -13.18 3.00
N ARG A 209 15.38 -13.22 4.28
CA ARG A 209 14.90 -14.46 4.92
C ARG A 209 13.63 -15.00 4.27
N GLU A 210 12.67 -14.14 3.91
CA GLU A 210 11.46 -14.58 3.22
C GLU A 210 11.79 -15.14 1.83
N CYS A 211 12.74 -14.56 1.09
CA CYS A 211 13.25 -15.13 -0.16
C CYS A 211 13.80 -16.55 0.07
N THR A 212 14.65 -16.75 1.08
CA THR A 212 15.22 -18.08 1.40
C THR A 212 14.14 -19.12 1.74
N VAL A 213 13.02 -18.70 2.32
CA VAL A 213 11.93 -19.60 2.72
C VAL A 213 10.95 -19.87 1.57
N GLN A 214 10.66 -18.88 0.74
CA GLN A 214 9.58 -18.95 -0.26
C GLN A 214 10.07 -19.21 -1.68
N ILE A 215 11.36 -19.04 -1.99
CA ILE A 215 11.89 -19.19 -3.34
C ILE A 215 12.84 -20.38 -3.36
N ASP A 216 12.52 -21.39 -4.17
CA ASP A 216 13.37 -22.57 -4.31
C ASP A 216 14.62 -22.28 -5.16
N LYS A 217 15.52 -23.26 -5.25
CA LYS A 217 16.77 -23.17 -6.02
C LYS A 217 16.57 -22.88 -7.52
N ASN A 218 15.36 -23.10 -8.06
CA ASN A 218 15.01 -22.88 -9.46
C ASN A 218 14.24 -21.55 -9.64
N GLY A 219 14.04 -20.77 -8.57
CA GLY A 219 13.26 -19.53 -8.60
C GLY A 219 11.75 -19.73 -8.48
N GLY A 220 11.28 -20.94 -8.13
CA GLY A 220 9.86 -21.26 -8.00
C GLY A 220 9.26 -20.87 -6.64
N LEU A 221 7.96 -20.55 -6.63
CA LEU A 221 7.17 -20.37 -5.40
C LEU A 221 6.38 -21.65 -5.04
N PRO A 222 6.14 -21.93 -3.74
CA PRO A 222 5.33 -23.05 -3.27
C PRO A 222 3.91 -23.09 -3.86
N THR A 223 3.31 -21.93 -4.13
CA THR A 223 1.95 -21.84 -4.66
C THR A 223 1.85 -22.25 -6.12
N ARG A 224 2.98 -22.29 -6.84
CA ARG A 224 3.08 -22.57 -8.28
C ARG A 224 2.14 -21.67 -9.12
N ASN A 225 1.78 -20.51 -8.59
CA ASN A 225 0.96 -19.53 -9.28
C ASN A 225 1.87 -18.54 -10.05
N PRO A 226 1.80 -18.48 -11.40
CA PRO A 226 2.63 -17.58 -12.18
C PRO A 226 2.34 -16.09 -11.93
N GLU A 227 1.11 -15.72 -11.59
CA GLU A 227 0.78 -14.32 -11.25
C GLU A 227 1.42 -13.89 -9.94
N GLU A 228 1.41 -14.79 -8.94
CA GLU A 228 2.07 -14.53 -7.66
C GLU A 228 3.59 -14.45 -7.83
N LEU A 229 4.16 -15.32 -8.68
CA LEU A 229 5.58 -15.29 -9.01
C LEU A 229 5.98 -13.95 -9.65
N LEU A 230 5.22 -13.49 -10.65
CA LEU A 230 5.44 -12.20 -11.28
C LEU A 230 5.38 -11.06 -10.26
N ALA A 231 4.38 -11.06 -9.38
CA ALA A 231 4.21 -10.03 -8.35
C ALA A 231 5.39 -10.02 -7.37
N VAL A 232 5.81 -11.18 -6.85
CA VAL A 232 6.95 -11.30 -5.94
C VAL A 232 8.23 -10.80 -6.61
N PHE A 233 8.55 -11.27 -7.82
CA PHE A 233 9.78 -10.86 -8.50
C PHE A 233 9.78 -9.39 -8.89
N THR A 234 8.63 -8.83 -9.26
CA THR A 234 8.48 -7.37 -9.47
C THR A 234 8.85 -6.59 -8.20
N LEU A 235 8.33 -7.00 -7.04
CA LEU A 235 8.64 -6.38 -5.75
C LEU A 235 10.12 -6.51 -5.38
N LEU A 236 10.75 -7.65 -5.71
CA LEU A 236 12.17 -7.86 -5.48
C LEU A 236 13.05 -7.00 -6.39
N THR A 237 12.70 -6.85 -7.66
CA THR A 237 13.40 -5.93 -8.58
C THR A 237 13.30 -4.49 -8.10
N TRP A 238 12.12 -4.07 -7.63
CA TRP A 238 11.94 -2.74 -7.04
C TRP A 238 12.76 -2.55 -5.77
N ALA A 239 12.75 -3.53 -4.86
CA ALA A 239 13.56 -3.47 -3.65
C ALA A 239 15.06 -3.41 -3.97
N ALA A 240 15.56 -4.30 -4.84
CA ALA A 240 16.96 -4.36 -5.22
C ALA A 240 17.45 -3.03 -5.81
N ALA A 241 16.64 -2.39 -6.65
CA ALA A 241 17.04 -1.16 -7.31
C ALA A 241 16.72 0.11 -6.50
N ALA A 242 16.04 0.00 -5.36
CA ALA A 242 16.00 1.06 -4.35
C ALA A 242 17.24 1.04 -3.43
N LEU A 243 17.95 -0.09 -3.38
CA LEU A 243 19.17 -0.29 -2.58
C LEU A 243 20.46 0.06 -3.32
N ALA A 244 20.39 0.20 -4.64
CA ALA A 244 21.51 0.54 -5.52
C ALA A 244 21.73 2.05 -5.57
#